data_AF-A0A925D046-F1
#
_entry.id   AF-A0A925D046-F1
#
_cell.length_a   1.000
_cell.length_b   1.000
_cell.length_c   1.000
_cell.angle_alpha   90.00
_cell.angle_beta   90.00
_cell.angle_gamma   90.00
#
_symmetry.space_group_name_H-M   'P 1'
#
loop_
_entity.id
_entity.type
_entity.pdbx_description
1 polymer ?
#
loop_
_entity_poly.entity_id
_entity_poly.type
_entity_poly.pdbx_seq_one_letter_code
_entity_poly.pdbx_strand_id
1 'polypeptide(L)'
;KKKPQKKKKEYSVFIPTQAGVPSEEEIEFLERNADIEAIDSLKEISDTTAGRFYLSDAPKLREIFKKVAGELRQQYRLGYQSKDVANDAAVHNISVKVERSDVVVRARGKFRTKQL
;
A
#
# COMPACT_ATOMS: atom_id res chain seq x y z
N LYS A 1 5.96 -61.04 55.53
CA LYS A 1 4.95 -59.98 55.27
C LYS A 1 5.30 -59.29 53.95
N LYS A 2 4.56 -59.51 52.86
CA LYS A 2 4.79 -58.86 51.56
C LYS A 2 4.15 -57.46 51.56
N LYS A 3 4.91 -56.39 51.28
CA LYS A 3 4.40 -55.02 51.19
C LYS A 3 3.64 -54.84 49.85
N PRO A 4 2.52 -54.09 49.80
CA PRO A 4 1.77 -53.89 48.57
C PRO A 4 2.50 -52.93 47.64
N GLN A 5 2.66 -53.33 46.37
CA GLN A 5 3.21 -52.47 45.32
C GLN A 5 2.20 -51.37 44.98
N LYS A 6 2.57 -50.11 45.21
CA LYS A 6 1.75 -48.95 44.81
C LYS A 6 1.77 -48.84 43.29
N LYS A 7 0.63 -49.06 42.63
CA LYS A 7 0.47 -48.82 41.19
C LYS A 7 0.69 -47.33 40.91
N LYS A 8 1.65 -47.00 40.04
CA LYS A 8 1.88 -45.63 39.56
C LYS A 8 0.64 -45.21 38.77
N LYS A 9 0.06 -44.05 39.12
CA LYS A 9 -1.00 -43.44 38.32
C LYS A 9 -0.36 -42.87 37.06
N GLU A 10 -0.57 -43.52 35.93
CA GLU A 10 -0.24 -42.94 34.63
C GLU A 10 -1.28 -41.87 34.32
N TYR A 11 -0.81 -40.64 34.10
CA TYR A 11 -1.64 -39.55 33.60
C TYR A 11 -1.55 -39.57 32.08
N SER A 12 -2.63 -39.89 31.40
CA SER A 12 -2.75 -39.69 29.96
C SER A 12 -3.21 -38.26 29.70
N VAL A 13 -2.37 -37.48 29.02
CA VAL A 13 -2.77 -36.17 28.49
C VAL A 13 -3.42 -36.44 27.13
N PHE A 14 -4.73 -36.26 27.06
CA PHE A 14 -5.44 -36.28 25.78
C PHE A 14 -5.16 -34.95 25.08
N ILE A 15 -4.31 -34.96 24.06
CA ILE A 15 -4.13 -33.80 23.19
C ILE A 15 -5.28 -33.88 22.18
N PRO A 16 -6.25 -32.94 22.18
CA PRO A 16 -7.28 -32.92 21.15
C PRO A 16 -6.59 -32.75 19.79
N THR A 17 -6.89 -33.67 18.87
CA THR A 17 -6.41 -33.65 17.49
C THR A 17 -6.89 -32.37 16.80
N GLN A 18 -5.97 -31.42 16.60
CA GLN A 18 -5.89 -30.37 15.56
C GLN A 18 -7.20 -29.75 15.00
N ALA A 19 -8.25 -29.55 15.80
CA ALA A 19 -9.50 -28.92 15.33
C ALA A 19 -9.42 -27.38 15.19
N GLY A 20 -8.22 -26.80 15.03
CA GLY A 20 -8.05 -25.34 15.00
C GLY A 20 -6.73 -24.84 14.43
N VAL A 21 -5.94 -25.71 13.81
CA VAL A 21 -4.76 -25.29 13.05
C VAL A 21 -5.17 -25.35 11.57
N PRO A 22 -5.23 -24.23 10.84
CA PRO A 22 -5.58 -24.24 9.43
C PRO A 22 -4.57 -25.09 8.66
N SER A 23 -5.07 -25.84 7.68
CA SER A 23 -4.24 -26.64 6.78
C SER A 23 -3.28 -25.76 5.98
N GLU A 24 -2.21 -26.34 5.46
CA GLU A 24 -1.20 -25.63 4.67
C GLU A 24 -1.82 -24.94 3.44
N GLU A 25 -2.81 -25.57 2.81
CA GLU A 25 -3.57 -25.02 1.69
C GLU A 25 -4.44 -23.82 2.10
N GLU A 26 -5.07 -23.88 3.29
CA GLU A 26 -5.85 -22.77 3.83
C GLU A 26 -4.97 -21.58 4.19
N ILE A 27 -3.77 -21.82 4.74
CA ILE A 27 -2.78 -20.77 5.04
C ILE A 27 -2.35 -20.09 3.73
N GLU A 28 -1.97 -20.86 2.72
CA GLU A 28 -1.51 -20.30 1.44
C GLU A 28 -2.61 -19.52 0.71
N PHE A 29 -3.87 -19.95 0.81
CA PHE A 29 -5.01 -19.22 0.27
C PHE A 29 -5.26 -17.90 0.99
N LEU A 30 -5.20 -17.90 2.32
CA LEU A 30 -5.36 -16.69 3.14
C LEU A 30 -4.25 -15.67 2.86
N GLU A 31 -3.01 -16.14 2.77
CA GLU A 31 -1.85 -15.30 2.42
C GLU A 31 -2.02 -14.67 1.03
N ARG A 32 -2.40 -15.46 0.02
CA ARG A 32 -2.64 -14.94 -1.35
C ARG A 32 -3.74 -13.88 -1.38
N ASN A 33 -4.83 -14.07 -0.66
CA ASN A 33 -5.91 -13.08 -0.62
C ASN A 33 -5.47 -11.78 0.07
N ALA A 34 -4.74 -11.89 1.19
CA ALA A 34 -4.19 -10.74 1.88
C ALA A 34 -3.21 -9.95 0.99
N ASP A 35 -2.39 -10.64 0.21
CA ASP A 35 -1.46 -10.01 -0.75
C ASP A 35 -2.22 -9.26 -1.85
N ILE A 36 -3.30 -9.81 -2.38
CA ILE A 36 -4.15 -9.15 -3.40
C ILE A 36 -4.76 -7.86 -2.83
N GLU A 37 -5.35 -7.94 -1.63
CA GLU A 37 -5.94 -6.77 -0.97
C GLU A 37 -4.89 -5.68 -0.70
N ALA A 38 -3.69 -6.06 -0.28
CA ALA A 38 -2.58 -5.14 -0.07
C ALA A 38 -2.13 -4.47 -1.38
N ILE A 39 -2.03 -5.23 -2.47
CA ILE A 39 -1.68 -4.71 -3.80
C ILE A 39 -2.70 -3.69 -4.29
N ASP A 40 -3.99 -4.01 -4.19
CA ASP A 40 -5.07 -3.13 -4.62
C ASP A 40 -5.09 -1.83 -3.79
N SER A 41 -4.92 -1.94 -2.48
CA SER A 41 -4.84 -0.78 -1.58
C SER A 41 -3.66 0.14 -1.94
N LEU A 42 -2.47 -0.42 -2.17
CA LEU A 42 -1.28 0.35 -2.54
C LEU A 42 -1.43 1.02 -3.91
N LYS A 43 -2.14 0.38 -4.84
CA LYS A 43 -2.46 0.94 -6.15
C LYS A 43 -3.42 2.13 -6.03
N GLU A 44 -4.48 2.01 -5.24
CA GLU A 44 -5.42 3.11 -5.00
C GLU A 44 -4.73 4.33 -4.35
N ILE A 45 -3.88 4.09 -3.34
CA ILE A 45 -3.08 5.16 -2.71
C ILE A 45 -2.16 5.83 -3.73
N SER A 46 -1.52 5.04 -4.60
CA SER A 46 -0.66 5.59 -5.65
C SER A 46 -1.43 6.45 -6.65
N ASP A 47 -2.63 6.02 -7.05
CA ASP A 47 -3.46 6.75 -8.03
C ASP A 47 -3.99 8.07 -7.45
N THR A 48 -4.42 8.07 -6.19
CA THR A 48 -4.92 9.27 -5.50
C THR A 48 -3.83 10.30 -5.20
N THR A 49 -2.61 9.85 -4.94
CA THR A 49 -1.44 10.71 -4.65
C THR A 49 -0.65 11.10 -5.91
N ALA A 50 -1.13 10.73 -7.10
CA ALA A 50 -0.42 10.88 -8.37
C ALA A 50 0.97 10.20 -8.42
N GLY A 51 1.17 9.19 -7.56
CA GLY A 51 2.35 8.33 -7.51
C GLY A 51 2.38 7.28 -8.63
N ARG A 52 3.26 6.30 -8.49
CA ARG A 52 3.33 5.12 -9.37
C ARG A 52 3.46 3.88 -8.51
N PHE A 53 2.62 2.89 -8.78
CA PHE A 53 2.73 1.57 -8.18
C PHE A 53 3.70 0.71 -8.98
N TYR A 54 4.58 -0.01 -8.27
CA TYR A 54 5.47 -1.01 -8.85
C TYR A 54 5.39 -2.28 -8.00
N LEU A 55 4.96 -3.38 -8.60
CA LEU A 55 5.01 -4.68 -7.95
C LEU A 55 6.46 -5.13 -7.84
N SER A 56 6.90 -5.47 -6.63
CA SER A 56 8.29 -5.81 -6.35
C SER A 56 8.62 -7.25 -6.74
N ASP A 57 8.70 -7.54 -8.03
CA ASP A 57 9.46 -8.68 -8.49
C ASP A 57 10.95 -8.33 -8.37
N ALA A 58 11.68 -9.06 -7.51
CA ALA A 58 13.09 -8.85 -7.20
C ALA A 58 14.03 -8.48 -8.38
N PRO A 59 13.91 -9.04 -9.61
CA PRO A 59 14.83 -8.69 -10.70
C PRO A 59 14.70 -7.24 -11.22
N LYS A 60 13.58 -6.54 -10.97
CA LYS A 60 13.32 -5.22 -11.57
C LYS A 60 13.58 -4.05 -10.63
N LEU A 61 13.90 -4.31 -9.35
CA LEU A 61 14.01 -3.25 -8.34
C LEU A 61 15.04 -2.17 -8.71
N ARG A 62 16.20 -2.57 -9.22
CA ARG A 62 17.25 -1.63 -9.64
C ARG A 62 16.80 -0.73 -10.79
N GLU A 63 16.02 -1.26 -11.73
CA GLU A 63 15.49 -0.49 -12.86
C GLU A 63 14.39 0.47 -12.41
N ILE A 64 13.52 0.03 -11.50
CA ILE A 64 12.49 0.86 -10.88
C ILE A 64 13.16 2.05 -10.17
N PHE A 65 14.18 1.81 -9.35
CA PHE A 65 14.92 2.89 -8.68
C PHE A 65 15.56 3.87 -9.66
N LYS A 66 16.14 3.40 -10.78
CA LYS A 66 16.67 4.30 -11.82
C LYS A 66 15.58 5.17 -12.44
N LYS A 67 14.40 4.62 -12.71
CA LYS A 67 13.25 5.37 -13.24
C LYS A 67 12.77 6.42 -12.23
N VAL A 68 12.63 6.05 -10.96
CA VAL A 68 12.24 6.99 -9.87
C VAL A 68 13.26 8.11 -9.72
N ALA A 69 14.56 7.80 -9.68
CA ALA A 69 15.61 8.82 -9.58
C ALA A 69 15.65 9.76 -10.80
N GLY A 70 15.40 9.22 -12.00
CA GLY A 70 15.25 10.03 -13.21
C GLY A 70 14.03 10.96 -13.15
N GLU A 71 12.91 10.46 -12.66
CA GLU A 71 11.67 11.23 -12.49
C GLU A 71 11.84 12.35 -11.46
N LEU A 72 12.40 12.07 -10.29
CA LEU A 72 12.63 13.08 -9.24
C LEU A 72 13.49 14.25 -9.73
N ARG A 73 14.42 14.00 -10.65
CA ARG A 73 15.27 15.05 -11.24
C ARG A 73 14.50 15.99 -12.19
N GLN A 74 13.34 15.56 -12.68
CA GLN A 74 12.54 16.26 -13.68
C GLN A 74 11.20 16.77 -13.11
N GLN A 75 10.99 16.65 -11.80
CA GLN A 75 9.79 17.16 -11.14
C GLN A 75 9.89 18.68 -10.94
N TYR A 76 9.05 19.42 -11.66
CA TYR A 76 8.88 20.86 -11.46
C TYR A 76 7.73 21.11 -10.49
N ARG A 77 8.00 21.89 -9.43
CA ARG A 77 6.97 22.35 -8.50
C ARG A 77 6.38 23.66 -9.01
N LEU A 78 5.15 23.61 -9.53
CA LEU A 78 4.39 24.79 -9.92
C LEU A 78 3.47 25.21 -8.77
N GLY A 79 3.58 26.47 -8.35
CA GLY A 79 2.70 27.08 -7.35
C GLY A 79 1.65 27.96 -8.03
N TYR A 80 0.38 27.80 -7.66
CA TYR A 80 -0.69 28.73 -8.01
C TYR A 80 -1.11 29.51 -6.76
N GLN A 81 -1.14 30.83 -6.86
CA GLN A 81 -1.66 31.73 -5.83
C GLN A 81 -2.79 32.56 -6.44
N SER A 82 -3.98 32.50 -5.84
CA SER A 82 -5.11 33.35 -6.24
C SER A 82 -4.83 34.80 -5.82
N LYS A 83 -5.14 35.76 -6.70
CA LYS A 83 -5.00 37.21 -6.41
C LYS A 83 -6.19 37.78 -5.66
N ASP A 84 -7.36 37.14 -5.76
CA ASP A 84 -8.61 37.62 -5.18
C ASP A 84 -8.91 36.88 -3.86
N VAL A 85 -8.41 37.44 -2.76
CA VAL A 85 -8.64 36.93 -1.39
C VAL A 85 -10.11 37.08 -0.96
N ALA A 86 -10.88 37.93 -1.66
CA ALA A 86 -12.28 38.23 -1.32
C ALA A 86 -13.25 37.06 -1.55
N ASN A 87 -12.89 36.09 -2.41
CA ASN A 87 -13.70 34.89 -2.66
C ASN A 87 -12.97 33.64 -2.12
N ASP A 88 -12.74 33.62 -0.81
CA ASP A 88 -12.00 32.57 -0.11
C ASP A 88 -12.66 31.17 -0.20
N ALA A 89 -13.87 31.08 -0.76
CA ALA A 89 -14.60 29.84 -1.05
C ALA A 89 -14.53 29.38 -2.53
N ALA A 90 -13.85 30.10 -3.42
CA ALA A 90 -13.86 29.78 -4.85
C ALA A 90 -13.01 28.56 -5.21
N VAL A 91 -13.55 27.70 -6.08
CA VAL A 91 -12.80 26.59 -6.70
C VAL A 91 -12.20 27.10 -8.01
N HIS A 92 -10.87 27.10 -8.09
CA HIS A 92 -10.12 27.46 -9.29
C HIS A 92 -9.77 26.21 -10.08
N ASN A 93 -10.09 26.19 -11.38
CA ASN A 93 -9.63 25.14 -12.29
C ASN A 93 -8.19 25.44 -12.72
N ILE A 94 -7.32 24.45 -12.63
CA ILE A 94 -5.92 24.54 -13.03
C ILE A 94 -5.68 23.62 -14.22
N SER A 95 -5.04 24.16 -15.26
CA SER A 95 -4.60 23.40 -16.43
C SER A 95 -3.13 23.71 -16.70
N VAL A 96 -2.32 22.67 -16.84
CA VAL A 96 -0.90 22.78 -17.19
C VAL A 96 -0.75 22.37 -18.66
N LYS A 97 -0.20 23.27 -19.46
CA LYS A 97 0.11 23.04 -20.87
C LYS A 97 1.63 23.06 -21.06
N VAL A 98 2.14 22.12 -21.83
CA VAL A 98 3.56 22.01 -22.20
C VAL A 98 3.66 21.87 -23.71
N GLU A 99 4.66 22.54 -24.29
CA GLU A 99 4.92 22.52 -25.73
C GLU A 99 5.80 21.33 -26.16
N ARG A 100 6.49 20.71 -25.20
CA ARG A 100 7.41 19.59 -25.45
C ARG A 100 6.63 18.30 -25.74
N SER A 101 7.01 17.58 -26.80
CA SER A 101 6.48 16.25 -27.12
C SER A 101 6.95 15.21 -26.11
N ASP A 102 6.17 14.13 -25.96
CA ASP A 102 6.51 12.95 -25.14
C ASP A 102 6.66 13.24 -23.63
N VAL A 103 6.01 14.30 -23.14
CA VAL A 103 5.99 14.65 -21.71
C VAL A 103 4.67 14.23 -21.08
N VAL A 104 4.76 13.55 -19.95
CA VAL A 104 3.59 13.23 -19.10
C VAL A 104 3.35 14.38 -18.13
N VAL A 105 2.24 15.09 -18.29
CA VAL A 105 1.80 16.13 -17.36
C VAL A 105 0.94 15.52 -16.26
N ARG A 106 1.37 15.68 -15.00
CA ARG A 106 0.56 15.35 -13.81
C ARG A 106 0.41 16.61 -12.95
N ALA A 107 -0.80 17.12 -12.85
CA ALA A 107 -1.11 18.34 -12.11
C ALA A 107 -2.46 18.22 -11.40
N ARG A 108 -2.65 18.97 -10.31
CA ARG A 108 -3.95 19.07 -9.65
C ARG A 108 -4.89 19.87 -10.56
N GLY A 109 -6.04 19.31 -10.92
CA GLY A 109 -7.01 19.99 -11.80
C GLY A 109 -7.84 21.07 -11.13
N LYS A 110 -7.90 21.08 -9.80
CA LYS A 110 -8.67 22.06 -9.01
C LYS A 110 -7.88 22.51 -7.78
N PHE A 111 -7.99 23.79 -7.45
CA PHE A 111 -7.49 24.39 -6.23
C PHE A 111 -8.61 25.11 -5.51
N ARG A 112 -8.74 24.88 -4.21
CA ARG A 112 -9.70 25.55 -3.35
C ARG A 112 -8.90 26.29 -2.28
N THR A 113 -9.15 27.59 -2.13
CA THR A 113 -8.65 28.35 -1.00
C THR A 113 -9.26 27.79 0.28
N LYS A 114 -8.40 27.58 1.29
CA LYS A 114 -8.83 27.03 2.58
C LYS A 114 -9.33 28.22 3.40
N GLN A 115 -10.63 28.25 3.71
CA GLN A 115 -11.15 29.17 4.72
C GLN A 115 -10.38 28.91 6.03
N LEU A 116 -9.65 29.91 6.50
CA LEU A 116 -8.97 29.92 7.80
C LEU A 116 -9.96 30.26 8.91
#